data_AF-A0A913ZKN4-F1
#
_entry.id   AF-A0A913ZKN4-F1
#
_cell.length_a   1.000
_cell.length_b   1.000
_cell.length_c   1.000
_cell.angle_alpha   90.00
_cell.angle_beta   90.00
_cell.angle_gamma   90.00
#
_symmetry.space_group_name_H-M   'P 1'
#
loop_
_entity.id
_entity.type
_entity.pdbx_description
1 polymer ?
#
loop_
_entity_poly.entity_id
_entity_poly.type
_entity_poly.pdbx_seq_one_letter_code
_entity_poly.pdbx_strand_id
1 'polypeptide(L)'
;MIPVRAYKRDAQNMTPMAHTEGIDASEKMVTVAVKPNSAPHVTYSQWDARAVGDIPDWRKRFDKAVRFFVLHWIPEETQALRSISACLKPGGQALFIIRFENRDDSFFLPRATSFLKSHEKWGAFVEDYKSSLHFWDLSVPETQKVFKACGWAEAKCEVWRHEQVLSEIQLKLFLDTCLGETPLIPAAALEDYLQDLWQWALDRYGDKTQPGHVLITLEFMVVHAWK
;
A
#
# COMPACT_ATOMS: atom_id res chain seq x y z
N MET A 1 8.29 3.06 -5.41
CA MET A 1 8.93 3.11 -4.07
C MET A 1 8.72 4.52 -3.50
N ILE A 2 7.72 4.72 -2.65
CA ILE A 2 7.52 6.01 -1.98
C ILE A 2 8.67 6.18 -0.99
N PRO A 3 9.47 7.26 -1.03
CA PRO A 3 10.51 7.48 -0.06
C PRO A 3 9.84 7.79 1.28
N VAL A 4 9.71 6.77 2.14
CA VAL A 4 9.52 7.01 3.56
C VAL A 4 10.82 7.69 4.02
N ARG A 5 10.78 9.00 4.27
CA ARG A 5 11.83 9.67 5.02
C ARG A 5 11.87 9.02 6.39
N ALA A 6 12.72 8.00 6.55
CA ALA A 6 13.15 7.56 7.85
C ALA A 6 13.74 8.81 8.52
N TYR A 7 13.04 9.34 9.52
CA TYR A 7 13.63 10.34 10.39
C TYR A 7 14.93 9.72 10.93
N LYS A 8 16.08 10.30 10.57
CA LYS A 8 17.31 10.16 11.34
C LYS A 8 17.06 10.82 12.71
N ARG A 9 16.28 10.16 13.57
CA ARG A 9 16.39 10.32 15.01
C ARG A 9 17.29 9.20 15.48
N ASP A 10 18.52 9.58 15.81
CA ASP A 10 19.46 8.86 16.66
C ASP A 10 19.34 7.34 16.63
N ALA A 11 19.88 6.72 15.57
CA ALA A 11 20.10 5.27 15.49
C ALA A 11 20.95 4.73 16.66
N GLN A 12 21.53 5.61 17.49
CA GLN A 12 22.30 5.27 18.69
C GLN A 12 21.45 4.75 19.86
N ASN A 13 20.12 4.90 19.84
CA ASN A 13 19.22 4.44 20.91
C ASN A 13 18.17 3.39 20.48
N MET A 14 18.27 2.87 19.25
CA MET A 14 17.41 1.75 18.85
C MET A 14 17.98 0.45 19.41
N THR A 15 17.27 -0.17 20.35
CA THR A 15 17.59 -1.53 20.78
C THR A 15 17.65 -2.43 19.53
N PRO A 16 18.74 -3.20 19.33
CA PRO A 16 18.84 -4.11 18.19
C PRO A 16 17.62 -5.03 18.16
N MET A 17 16.97 -5.16 17.01
CA MET A 17 15.90 -6.15 16.86
C MET A 17 16.54 -7.53 16.96
N ALA A 18 16.13 -8.31 17.97
CA ALA A 18 16.65 -9.66 18.16
C ALA A 18 16.37 -10.56 16.95
N HIS A 19 15.22 -10.34 16.29
CA HIS A 19 14.79 -11.08 15.12
C HIS A 19 13.73 -10.30 14.33
N THR A 20 13.66 -10.49 13.01
CA THR A 20 12.67 -9.90 12.12
C THR A 20 12.21 -10.93 11.10
N GLU A 21 10.90 -11.09 10.96
CA GLU A 21 10.28 -11.94 9.95
C GLU A 21 9.61 -11.05 8.90
N GLY A 22 10.12 -11.09 7.67
CA GLY A 22 9.51 -10.45 6.52
C GLY A 22 8.60 -11.43 5.77
N ILE A 23 7.36 -11.05 5.53
CA ILE A 23 6.40 -11.90 4.81
C ILE A 23 5.83 -11.18 3.60
N ASP A 24 5.55 -11.95 2.55
CA ASP A 24 4.78 -11.51 1.40
C ASP A 24 3.99 -12.71 0.84
N ALA A 25 2.82 -12.47 0.24
CA ALA A 25 2.06 -13.53 -0.42
C ALA A 25 2.70 -13.96 -1.75
N SER A 26 3.49 -13.08 -2.36
CA SER A 26 4.20 -13.30 -3.61
C SER A 26 5.58 -13.93 -3.37
N GLU A 27 5.76 -15.16 -3.84
CA GLU A 27 7.05 -15.85 -3.86
C GLU A 27 8.14 -15.02 -4.57
N LYS A 28 7.75 -14.29 -5.63
CA LYS A 28 8.67 -13.41 -6.37
C LYS A 28 9.18 -12.27 -5.50
N MET A 29 8.30 -11.65 -4.69
CA MET A 29 8.68 -10.58 -3.76
C MET A 29 9.60 -11.10 -2.67
N VAL A 30 9.30 -12.28 -2.09
CA VAL A 30 10.18 -12.96 -1.12
C VAL A 30 11.56 -13.20 -1.72
N THR A 31 11.62 -13.75 -2.93
CA THR A 31 12.89 -14.04 -3.63
C THR A 31 13.71 -12.76 -3.87
N VAL A 32 13.06 -11.67 -4.26
CA VAL A 32 13.72 -10.37 -4.45
C VAL A 32 14.20 -9.79 -3.11
N ALA A 33 13.44 -9.94 -2.04
CA ALA A 33 13.79 -9.42 -0.72
C ALA A 33 15.01 -10.12 -0.10
N VAL A 34 15.14 -11.43 -0.30
CA VAL A 34 16.26 -12.23 0.24
C VAL A 34 17.61 -11.79 -0.32
N LYS A 35 17.70 -11.56 -1.64
CA LYS A 35 18.98 -11.33 -2.34
C LYS A 35 19.80 -10.15 -1.80
N PRO A 36 19.25 -8.94 -1.61
CA PRO A 36 20.01 -7.80 -1.13
C PRO A 36 19.98 -7.62 0.40
N ASN A 37 19.05 -8.26 1.12
CA ASN A 37 18.75 -7.96 2.53
C ASN A 37 18.89 -9.17 3.47
N SER A 38 19.71 -10.16 3.10
CA SER A 38 20.02 -11.30 3.98
C SER A 38 20.84 -10.83 5.18
N ALA A 39 20.36 -11.07 6.40
CA ALA A 39 21.06 -10.78 7.64
C ALA A 39 20.79 -11.90 8.67
N PRO A 40 21.70 -12.16 9.63
CA PRO A 40 21.58 -13.32 10.54
C PRO A 40 20.29 -13.36 11.39
N HIS A 41 19.67 -12.21 11.61
CA HIS A 41 18.46 -12.04 12.42
C HIS A 41 17.23 -11.67 11.57
N VAL A 42 17.31 -11.80 10.25
CA VAL A 42 16.20 -11.52 9.33
C VAL A 42 15.88 -12.76 8.52
N THR A 43 14.62 -13.18 8.57
CA THR A 43 14.06 -14.29 7.79
C THR A 43 12.97 -13.77 6.88
N TYR A 44 12.84 -14.41 5.73
CA TYR A 44 11.76 -14.11 4.78
C TYR A 44 10.99 -15.38 4.49
N SER A 45 9.67 -15.29 4.51
CA SER A 45 8.79 -16.43 4.21
C SER A 45 7.54 -16.00 3.44
N GLN A 46 7.05 -16.90 2.60
CA GLN A 46 5.83 -16.66 1.83
C GLN A 46 4.62 -16.97 2.69
N TRP A 47 3.81 -15.95 3.00
CA TRP A 47 2.57 -16.12 3.76
C TRP A 47 1.50 -15.11 3.36
N ASP A 48 0.26 -15.58 3.42
CA ASP A 48 -0.90 -14.70 3.41
C ASP A 48 -1.12 -14.08 4.79
N ALA A 49 -1.17 -12.76 4.86
CA ALA A 49 -1.44 -12.03 6.10
C ALA A 49 -2.77 -12.43 6.78
N ARG A 50 -3.75 -12.95 6.01
CA ARG A 50 -5.01 -13.49 6.53
C ARG A 50 -4.83 -14.77 7.37
N ALA A 51 -3.71 -15.47 7.23
CA ALA A 51 -3.46 -16.79 7.81
C ALA A 51 -2.25 -16.87 8.77
N VAL A 52 -1.44 -15.83 8.90
CA VAL A 52 -0.25 -15.86 9.79
C VAL A 52 -0.56 -16.18 11.26
N GLY A 53 -1.76 -15.83 11.74
CA GLY A 53 -2.23 -16.16 13.09
C GLY A 53 -2.48 -17.65 13.33
N ASP A 54 -2.50 -18.47 12.27
CA ASP A 54 -2.66 -19.92 12.35
C ASP A 54 -1.33 -20.65 12.48
N ILE A 55 -0.20 -19.95 12.27
CA ILE A 55 1.14 -20.51 12.47
C ILE A 55 1.38 -20.66 13.98
N PRO A 56 1.44 -21.89 14.52
CA PRO A 56 1.46 -22.10 15.97
C PRO A 56 2.65 -21.42 16.65
N ASP A 57 3.82 -21.48 16.00
CA ASP A 57 5.07 -20.90 16.50
C ASP A 57 5.05 -19.38 16.56
N TRP A 58 4.12 -18.72 15.87
CA TRP A 58 4.04 -17.26 15.78
C TRP A 58 3.02 -16.67 16.74
N ARG A 59 2.14 -17.48 17.33
CA ARG A 59 1.15 -17.00 18.28
C ARG A 59 1.82 -16.39 19.50
N LYS A 60 1.47 -15.12 19.78
CA LYS A 60 2.03 -14.34 20.89
C LYS A 60 3.58 -14.33 20.90
N ARG A 61 4.21 -14.31 19.73
CA ARG A 61 5.67 -14.33 19.59
C ARG A 61 6.28 -12.95 19.46
N PHE A 62 5.63 -12.06 18.74
CA PHE A 62 6.24 -10.80 18.33
C PHE A 62 5.85 -9.65 19.26
N ASP A 63 6.81 -8.75 19.50
CA ASP A 63 6.58 -7.52 20.27
C ASP A 63 6.08 -6.39 19.37
N LYS A 64 6.41 -6.43 18.08
CA LYS A 64 6.07 -5.40 17.09
C LYS A 64 5.66 -6.03 15.76
N ALA A 65 4.73 -5.38 15.07
CA ALA A 65 4.42 -5.65 13.66
C ALA A 65 4.42 -4.33 12.87
N VAL A 66 4.88 -4.36 11.63
CA VAL A 66 4.85 -3.18 10.76
C VAL A 66 4.29 -3.62 9.41
N ARG A 67 3.33 -2.84 8.89
CA ARG A 67 2.66 -3.13 7.63
C ARG A 67 2.53 -1.89 6.76
N PHE A 68 3.14 -1.94 5.58
CA PHE A 68 3.17 -0.84 4.62
C PHE A 68 2.47 -1.21 3.32
N PHE A 69 1.42 -0.49 2.93
CA PHE A 69 0.86 -0.54 1.57
C PHE A 69 0.38 -1.93 1.08
N VAL A 70 -0.17 -2.76 1.98
CA VAL A 70 -0.70 -4.09 1.60
C VAL A 70 -2.21 -4.22 1.79
N LEU A 71 -2.83 -3.48 2.73
CA LEU A 71 -4.24 -3.70 3.10
C LEU A 71 -5.20 -3.55 1.92
N HIS A 72 -4.93 -2.58 1.04
CA HIS A 72 -5.73 -2.35 -0.15
C HIS A 72 -5.69 -3.49 -1.19
N TRP A 73 -4.84 -4.50 -1.03
CA TRP A 73 -4.83 -5.71 -1.87
C TRP A 73 -5.53 -6.91 -1.22
N ILE A 74 -6.02 -6.79 0.01
CA ILE A 74 -6.65 -7.88 0.76
C ILE A 74 -8.15 -7.61 0.87
N PRO A 75 -9.03 -8.39 0.22
CA PRO A 75 -10.48 -8.21 0.34
C PRO A 75 -10.99 -8.40 1.79
N GLU A 76 -10.44 -9.36 2.53
CA GLU A 76 -10.80 -9.66 3.93
C GLU A 76 -9.85 -8.97 4.93
N GLU A 77 -9.76 -7.65 4.85
CA GLU A 77 -8.86 -6.83 5.68
C GLU A 77 -8.98 -7.13 7.18
N THR A 78 -10.22 -7.30 7.67
CA THR A 78 -10.46 -7.61 9.09
C THR A 78 -9.92 -8.97 9.52
N GLN A 79 -9.87 -9.96 8.61
CA GLN A 79 -9.26 -11.25 8.88
C GLN A 79 -7.74 -11.09 9.03
N ALA A 80 -7.10 -10.33 8.14
CA ALA A 80 -5.68 -10.01 8.27
C ALA A 80 -5.37 -9.24 9.56
N LEU A 81 -6.21 -8.29 9.97
CA LEU A 81 -6.05 -7.58 11.25
C LEU A 81 -6.12 -8.52 12.47
N ARG A 82 -7.08 -9.46 12.50
CA ARG A 82 -7.20 -10.47 13.56
C ARG A 82 -5.99 -11.41 13.57
N SER A 83 -5.60 -11.89 12.40
CA SER A 83 -4.46 -12.79 12.20
C SER A 83 -3.15 -12.17 12.69
N ILE A 84 -2.86 -10.91 12.30
CA ILE A 84 -1.69 -10.16 12.77
C ILE A 84 -1.76 -9.95 14.29
N SER A 85 -2.92 -9.55 14.83
CA SER A 85 -3.09 -9.40 16.28
C SER A 85 -2.74 -10.71 16.99
N ALA A 86 -3.20 -11.87 16.51
CA ALA A 86 -2.91 -13.18 17.14
C ALA A 86 -1.40 -13.46 17.31
N CYS A 87 -0.56 -12.97 16.39
CA CYS A 87 0.89 -13.15 16.43
C CYS A 87 1.60 -12.27 17.49
N LEU A 88 0.97 -11.19 17.94
CA LEU A 88 1.55 -10.27 18.93
C LEU A 88 1.41 -10.78 20.37
N LYS A 89 2.40 -10.52 21.20
CA LYS A 89 2.31 -10.66 22.66
C LYS A 89 1.28 -9.67 23.24
N PRO A 90 0.71 -9.93 24.42
CA PRO A 90 0.04 -8.88 25.19
C PRO A 90 0.98 -7.68 25.39
N GLY A 91 0.49 -6.46 25.15
CA GLY A 91 1.30 -5.24 25.14
C GLY A 91 2.08 -5.00 23.84
N GLY A 92 2.00 -5.93 22.87
CA GLY A 92 2.63 -5.78 21.57
C GLY A 92 2.01 -4.64 20.75
N GLN A 93 2.78 -4.10 19.82
CA GLN A 93 2.43 -2.90 19.06
C GLN A 93 2.42 -3.15 17.56
N ALA A 94 1.62 -2.40 16.82
CA ALA A 94 1.65 -2.44 15.37
C ALA A 94 1.49 -1.07 14.72
N LEU A 95 2.18 -0.88 13.60
CA LEU A 95 2.02 0.27 12.72
C LEU A 95 1.44 -0.18 11.38
N PHE A 96 0.33 0.43 10.98
CA PHE A 96 -0.31 0.22 9.68
C PHE A 96 -0.30 1.53 8.89
N ILE A 97 0.15 1.48 7.64
CA ILE A 97 -0.07 2.55 6.66
C ILE A 97 -1.03 2.01 5.60
N ILE A 98 -2.26 2.50 5.64
CA ILE A 98 -3.38 2.02 4.85
C ILE A 98 -3.69 3.06 3.79
N ARG A 99 -3.92 2.64 2.55
CA ARG A 99 -4.40 3.58 1.53
C ARG A 99 -5.82 4.00 1.89
N PHE A 100 -6.01 5.31 2.06
CA PHE A 100 -7.26 5.90 2.51
C PHE A 100 -7.82 6.77 1.41
N GLU A 101 -9.10 6.60 1.06
CA GLU A 101 -9.79 7.44 0.07
C GLU A 101 -11.19 7.77 0.60
N ASN A 102 -11.39 9.01 1.03
CA ASN A 102 -12.68 9.49 1.56
C ASN A 102 -13.06 10.87 0.97
N ARG A 103 -12.40 11.27 -0.13
CA ARG A 103 -12.63 12.59 -0.76
C ARG A 103 -12.43 12.53 -2.26
N ASP A 104 -13.21 13.33 -2.97
CA ASP A 104 -13.24 13.37 -4.43
C ASP A 104 -11.87 13.64 -5.08
N ASP A 105 -10.95 14.34 -4.42
CA ASP A 105 -9.64 14.72 -4.96
C ASP A 105 -8.56 13.63 -4.84
N SER A 106 -8.72 12.61 -3.98
CA SER A 106 -7.72 11.54 -3.78
C SER A 106 -7.89 10.32 -4.70
N PHE A 107 -8.94 10.28 -5.53
CA PHE A 107 -9.27 9.19 -6.47
C PHE A 107 -8.43 9.17 -7.76
N PHE A 108 -7.11 9.42 -7.68
CA PHE A 108 -6.28 9.49 -8.89
C PHE A 108 -6.32 8.17 -9.70
N LEU A 109 -6.07 7.02 -9.05
CA LEU A 109 -6.06 5.72 -9.73
C LEU A 109 -7.46 5.30 -10.23
N PRO A 110 -8.54 5.38 -9.43
CA PRO A 110 -9.88 5.07 -9.95
C PRO A 110 -10.33 5.96 -11.12
N ARG A 111 -9.92 7.23 -11.14
CA ARG A 111 -10.19 8.14 -12.26
C ARG A 111 -9.37 7.81 -13.50
N ALA A 112 -8.13 7.35 -13.34
CA ALA A 112 -7.32 6.85 -14.45
C ALA A 112 -7.99 5.61 -15.07
N THR A 113 -8.40 4.63 -14.26
CA THR A 113 -9.15 3.46 -14.74
C THR A 113 -10.44 3.86 -15.45
N SER A 114 -11.18 4.83 -14.90
CA SER A 114 -12.42 5.32 -15.53
C SER A 114 -12.18 6.00 -16.87
N PHE A 115 -11.09 6.74 -17.01
CA PHE A 115 -10.64 7.30 -18.28
C PHE A 115 -10.30 6.22 -19.30
N LEU A 116 -9.56 5.19 -18.88
CA LEU A 116 -9.19 4.09 -19.77
C LEU A 116 -10.40 3.33 -20.31
N LYS A 117 -11.38 3.05 -19.44
CA LYS A 117 -12.62 2.38 -19.82
C LYS A 117 -13.45 3.15 -20.85
N SER A 118 -13.36 4.49 -20.86
CA SER A 118 -14.05 5.32 -21.85
C SER A 118 -13.16 5.73 -23.04
N HIS A 119 -11.90 5.30 -23.06
CA HIS A 119 -10.96 5.68 -24.11
C HIS A 119 -11.19 4.87 -25.39
N GLU A 120 -11.23 5.54 -26.54
CA GLU A 120 -11.49 4.90 -27.84
C GLU A 120 -10.47 3.82 -28.21
N LYS A 121 -9.20 3.99 -27.83
CA LYS A 121 -8.13 3.01 -28.12
C LYS A 121 -8.02 1.89 -27.09
N TRP A 122 -8.28 2.21 -25.81
CA TRP A 122 -7.90 1.35 -24.68
C TRP A 122 -9.10 0.66 -24.03
N GLY A 123 -10.30 1.23 -24.16
CA GLY A 123 -11.51 0.76 -23.48
C GLY A 123 -11.80 -0.72 -23.72
N ALA A 124 -11.66 -1.18 -24.96
CA ALA A 124 -11.87 -2.58 -25.33
C ALA A 124 -10.90 -3.56 -24.63
N PHE A 125 -9.70 -3.12 -24.24
CA PHE A 125 -8.75 -3.98 -23.51
C PHE A 125 -9.08 -4.08 -22.02
N VAL A 126 -9.78 -3.09 -21.46
CA VAL A 126 -9.98 -2.93 -20.01
C VAL A 126 -11.46 -2.96 -19.59
N GLU A 127 -12.39 -3.21 -20.51
CA GLU A 127 -13.84 -3.18 -20.26
C GLU A 127 -14.22 -4.07 -19.07
N ASP A 128 -13.80 -5.34 -19.13
CA ASP A 128 -14.07 -6.36 -18.12
C ASP A 128 -13.15 -6.31 -16.90
N TYR A 129 -12.16 -5.41 -16.89
CA TYR A 129 -11.23 -5.30 -15.78
C TYR A 129 -11.97 -4.87 -14.50
N LYS A 130 -11.74 -5.63 -13.43
CA LYS A 130 -12.20 -5.32 -12.08
C LYS A 130 -10.98 -5.11 -11.21
N SER A 131 -10.85 -3.90 -10.67
CA SER A 131 -9.76 -3.59 -9.76
C SER A 131 -9.80 -4.49 -8.54
N SER A 132 -8.65 -5.07 -8.19
CA SER A 132 -8.44 -5.76 -6.91
C SER A 132 -8.05 -4.80 -5.79
N LEU A 133 -7.99 -3.49 -6.07
CA LEU A 133 -7.76 -2.47 -5.06
C LEU A 133 -9.03 -2.22 -4.25
N HIS A 134 -8.92 -2.36 -2.94
CA HIS A 134 -9.92 -2.00 -1.96
C HIS A 134 -9.42 -0.80 -1.18
N PHE A 135 -10.16 0.31 -1.21
CA PHE A 135 -9.76 1.51 -0.46
C PHE A 135 -10.39 1.50 0.91
N TRP A 136 -9.60 1.88 1.91
CA TRP A 136 -10.11 2.12 3.25
C TRP A 136 -10.86 3.45 3.24
N ASP A 137 -12.17 3.42 3.39
CA ASP A 137 -13.06 4.59 3.35
C ASP A 137 -13.60 4.98 4.73
N LEU A 138 -13.34 4.15 5.74
CA LEU A 138 -13.79 4.37 7.11
C LEU A 138 -13.14 5.59 7.75
N SER A 139 -13.95 6.42 8.40
CA SER A 139 -13.45 7.54 9.21
C SER A 139 -12.52 7.06 10.34
N VAL A 140 -11.78 7.99 10.95
CA VAL A 140 -10.93 7.68 12.11
C VAL A 140 -11.70 6.94 13.23
N PRO A 141 -12.88 7.42 13.71
CA PRO A 141 -13.63 6.71 14.74
C PRO A 141 -14.11 5.32 14.32
N GLU A 142 -14.49 5.14 13.05
CA GLU A 142 -14.91 3.83 12.53
C GLU A 142 -13.75 2.86 12.42
N THR A 143 -12.60 3.35 11.94
CA THR A 143 -11.34 2.59 11.90
C THR A 143 -10.97 2.10 13.30
N GLN A 144 -11.02 2.97 14.32
CA GLN A 144 -10.77 2.58 15.71
C GLN A 144 -11.72 1.49 16.20
N LYS A 145 -13.01 1.58 15.86
CA LYS A 145 -14.01 0.54 16.19
C LYS A 145 -13.68 -0.80 15.52
N VAL A 146 -13.29 -0.79 14.24
CA VAL A 146 -12.91 -2.00 13.50
C VAL A 146 -11.68 -2.66 14.13
N PHE A 147 -10.65 -1.88 14.47
CA PHE A 147 -9.47 -2.39 15.17
C PHE A 147 -9.86 -3.01 16.52
N LYS A 148 -10.69 -2.33 17.32
CA LYS A 148 -11.18 -2.89 18.59
C LYS A 148 -11.92 -4.22 18.39
N ALA A 149 -12.79 -4.30 17.38
CA ALA A 149 -13.50 -5.54 17.04
C ALA A 149 -12.57 -6.66 16.53
N CYS A 150 -11.40 -6.32 16.01
CA CYS A 150 -10.38 -7.28 15.57
C CYS A 150 -9.42 -7.71 16.69
N GLY A 151 -9.72 -7.39 17.95
CA GLY A 151 -8.93 -7.84 19.11
C GLY A 151 -7.72 -6.96 19.41
N TRP A 152 -7.73 -5.69 18.98
CA TRP A 152 -6.77 -4.68 19.41
C TRP A 152 -7.31 -3.96 20.65
N ALA A 153 -6.49 -3.74 21.66
CA ALA A 153 -6.88 -3.03 22.88
C ALA A 153 -7.11 -1.54 22.62
N GLU A 154 -6.22 -0.92 21.84
CA GLU A 154 -6.27 0.49 21.46
C GLU A 154 -5.78 0.68 20.03
N ALA A 155 -6.32 1.68 19.34
CA ALA A 155 -5.81 2.15 18.06
C ALA A 155 -5.86 3.69 18.01
N LYS A 156 -4.73 4.33 17.72
CA LYS A 156 -4.63 5.75 17.39
C LYS A 156 -4.52 5.85 15.88
N CYS A 157 -5.46 6.58 15.29
CA CYS A 157 -5.56 6.71 13.84
C CYS A 157 -5.45 8.18 13.47
N GLU A 158 -4.73 8.46 12.39
CA GLU A 158 -4.60 9.78 11.80
C GLU A 158 -4.61 9.67 10.28
N VAL A 159 -5.19 10.68 9.62
CA VAL A 159 -5.17 10.76 8.16
C VAL A 159 -4.01 11.64 7.75
N TRP A 160 -3.12 11.10 6.93
CA TRP A 160 -1.97 11.79 6.38
C TRP A 160 -2.21 12.08 4.90
N ARG A 161 -2.05 13.34 4.53
CA ARG A 161 -2.08 13.82 3.15
C ARG A 161 -0.66 14.07 2.68
N HIS A 162 -0.32 13.51 1.52
CA HIS A 162 0.97 13.71 0.88
C HIS A 162 0.74 14.13 -0.56
N GLU A 163 1.26 15.31 -0.91
CA GLU A 163 1.27 15.80 -2.28
C GLU A 163 2.60 15.45 -2.95
N GLN A 164 2.51 14.94 -4.17
CA GLN A 164 3.66 14.59 -4.99
C GLN A 164 3.58 15.29 -6.33
N VAL A 165 4.64 16.02 -6.66
CA VAL A 165 4.86 16.54 -8.00
C VAL A 165 5.67 15.50 -8.76
N LEU A 166 5.10 14.97 -9.84
CA LEU A 166 5.68 13.91 -10.65
C LEU A 166 5.99 14.43 -12.05
N SER A 167 7.21 14.17 -12.53
CA SER A 167 7.53 14.32 -13.94
C SER A 167 6.83 13.26 -14.79
N GLU A 168 6.86 13.41 -16.11
CA GLU A 168 6.33 12.43 -17.05
C GLU A 168 6.83 11.01 -16.76
N ILE A 169 8.15 10.83 -16.65
CA ILE A 169 8.78 9.52 -16.41
C ILE A 169 8.30 8.95 -15.07
N GLN A 170 8.23 9.78 -14.02
CA GLN A 170 7.81 9.33 -12.69
C GLN A 170 6.34 8.91 -12.69
N LEU A 171 5.46 9.65 -13.38
CA LEU A 171 4.05 9.31 -13.45
C LEU A 171 3.81 8.05 -14.28
N LYS A 172 4.47 7.91 -15.45
CA LYS A 172 4.36 6.70 -16.28
C LYS A 172 4.76 5.45 -15.49
N LEU A 173 5.89 5.51 -14.77
CA LEU A 173 6.33 4.41 -13.89
C LEU A 173 5.34 4.12 -12.76
N PHE A 174 4.76 5.16 -12.16
CA PHE A 174 3.74 5.00 -11.11
C PHE A 174 2.49 4.30 -11.65
N LEU A 175 1.99 4.73 -12.81
CA LEU A 175 0.79 4.17 -13.45
C LEU A 175 1.02 2.73 -13.93
N ASP A 176 2.16 2.45 -14.57
CA ASP A 176 2.54 1.09 -14.99
C ASP A 176 2.59 0.11 -13.82
N THR A 177 3.05 0.59 -12.65
CA THR A 177 3.13 -0.22 -11.43
C THR A 177 1.79 -0.39 -10.72
N CYS A 178 0.97 0.66 -10.67
CA CYS A 178 -0.21 0.70 -9.80
C CYS A 178 -1.54 0.37 -10.49
N LEU A 179 -1.62 0.49 -11.81
CA LEU A 179 -2.82 0.11 -12.58
C LEU A 179 -2.74 -1.38 -12.92
N GLY A 180 -3.57 -2.19 -12.25
CA GLY A 180 -3.63 -3.63 -12.48
C GLY A 180 -4.19 -4.03 -13.85
N GLU A 181 -4.77 -3.08 -14.59
CA GLU A 181 -5.20 -3.26 -15.98
C GLU A 181 -4.07 -3.11 -17.00
N THR A 182 -2.93 -2.51 -16.64
CA THR A 182 -1.80 -2.30 -17.58
C THR A 182 -1.33 -3.58 -18.26
N PRO A 183 -1.24 -4.75 -17.59
CA PRO A 183 -0.90 -6.01 -18.25
C PRO A 183 -1.87 -6.50 -19.33
N LEU A 184 -3.07 -5.91 -19.45
CA LEU A 184 -4.04 -6.23 -20.50
C LEU A 184 -3.73 -5.51 -21.82
N ILE A 185 -2.87 -4.47 -21.77
CA ILE A 185 -2.46 -3.71 -22.94
C ILE A 185 -1.36 -4.48 -23.68
N PRO A 186 -1.44 -4.60 -25.02
CA PRO A 186 -0.37 -5.23 -25.79
C PRO A 186 0.97 -4.54 -25.56
N ALA A 187 2.04 -5.31 -25.33
CA ALA A 187 3.36 -4.76 -25.02
C ALA A 187 3.89 -3.77 -26.08
N ALA A 188 3.55 -3.98 -27.35
CA ALA A 188 3.92 -3.08 -28.45
C ALA A 188 3.21 -1.71 -28.40
N ALA A 189 2.11 -1.59 -27.65
CA ALA A 189 1.32 -0.37 -27.50
C ALA A 189 1.48 0.27 -26.11
N LEU A 190 2.34 -0.30 -25.24
CA LEU A 190 2.46 0.14 -23.84
C LEU A 190 2.90 1.60 -23.71
N GLU A 191 3.85 2.05 -24.53
CA GLU A 191 4.32 3.45 -24.49
C GLU A 191 3.22 4.42 -24.92
N ASP A 192 2.49 4.12 -26.00
CA ASP A 192 1.37 4.95 -26.47
C ASP A 192 0.25 5.01 -25.43
N TYR A 193 -0.04 3.90 -24.76
CA TYR A 193 -0.99 3.82 -23.65
C TYR A 193 -0.56 4.69 -22.46
N LEU A 194 0.70 4.58 -22.04
CA LEU A 194 1.25 5.41 -20.95
C LEU A 194 1.33 6.89 -21.33
N GLN A 195 1.54 7.20 -22.61
CA GLN A 195 1.52 8.57 -23.12
C GLN A 195 0.12 9.18 -23.05
N ASP A 196 -0.92 8.46 -23.47
CA ASP A 196 -2.30 8.95 -23.41
C ASP A 196 -2.74 9.18 -21.95
N LEU A 197 -2.33 8.29 -21.03
CA LEU A 197 -2.54 8.45 -19.59
C LEU A 197 -1.78 9.66 -19.01
N TRP A 198 -0.52 9.85 -19.39
CA TRP A 198 0.25 11.02 -18.99
C TRP A 198 -0.43 12.31 -19.43
N GLN A 199 -0.86 12.38 -20.69
CA GLN A 199 -1.49 13.59 -21.23
C GLN A 199 -2.82 13.87 -20.52
N TRP A 200 -3.64 12.83 -20.32
CA TRP A 200 -4.85 12.90 -19.50
C TRP A 200 -4.60 13.47 -18.10
N ALA A 201 -3.51 13.00 -17.46
CA ALA A 201 -3.16 13.43 -16.12
C ALA A 201 -2.65 14.88 -16.11
N LEU A 202 -1.80 15.26 -17.07
CA LEU A 202 -1.27 16.61 -17.20
C LEU A 202 -2.39 17.65 -17.41
N ASP A 203 -3.38 17.32 -18.24
CA ASP A 203 -4.51 18.21 -18.53
C ASP A 203 -5.39 18.45 -17.28
N ARG A 204 -5.53 17.45 -16.40
CA ARG A 204 -6.41 17.51 -15.22
C ARG A 204 -5.70 17.93 -13.95
N TYR A 205 -4.44 17.55 -13.80
CA TYR A 205 -3.67 17.60 -12.56
C TYR A 205 -2.33 18.31 -12.75
N GLY A 206 -2.14 19.03 -13.86
CA GLY A 206 -0.93 19.80 -14.13
C GLY A 206 -0.59 20.76 -12.98
N ASP A 207 0.66 20.70 -12.52
CA ASP A 207 1.16 21.61 -11.51
C ASP A 207 1.32 23.01 -12.10
N LYS A 208 0.59 23.97 -11.53
CA LYS A 208 0.64 25.38 -11.94
C LYS A 208 1.99 26.03 -11.65
N THR A 209 2.76 25.48 -10.72
CA THR A 209 4.07 26.01 -10.32
C THR A 209 5.22 25.38 -11.09
N GLN A 210 5.02 24.19 -11.67
CA GLN A 210 6.01 23.46 -12.44
C GLN A 210 5.38 22.91 -13.73
N PRO A 211 5.39 23.70 -14.82
CA PRO A 211 4.87 23.25 -16.11
C PRO A 211 5.44 21.91 -16.54
N GLY A 212 4.60 21.06 -17.13
CA GLY A 212 5.00 19.71 -17.53
C GLY A 212 5.13 18.70 -16.39
N HIS A 213 4.70 19.03 -15.17
CA HIS A 213 4.60 18.10 -14.05
C HIS A 213 3.13 17.93 -13.63
N VAL A 214 2.84 16.79 -13.00
CA VAL A 214 1.53 16.47 -12.44
C VAL A 214 1.60 16.49 -10.92
N LEU A 215 0.66 17.19 -10.29
CA LEU A 215 0.47 17.19 -8.84
C LEU A 215 -0.59 16.14 -8.48
N ILE A 216 -0.18 15.04 -7.85
CA ILE A 216 -1.10 14.06 -7.27
C ILE A 216 -1.19 14.23 -5.76
N THR A 217 -2.39 14.00 -5.21
CA THR A 217 -2.62 13.91 -3.77
C THR A 217 -2.82 12.46 -3.39
N LEU A 218 -2.04 12.01 -2.40
CA LEU A 218 -2.15 10.69 -1.80
C LEU A 218 -2.60 10.83 -0.35
N GLU A 219 -3.63 10.10 0.04
CA GLU A 219 -4.08 10.02 1.43
C GLU A 219 -3.82 8.63 2.01
N PHE A 220 -3.45 8.61 3.29
CA PHE A 220 -3.17 7.40 4.04
C PHE A 220 -3.79 7.47 5.43
N MET A 221 -4.40 6.37 5.88
CA MET A 221 -4.75 6.18 7.27
C MET A 221 -3.55 5.54 7.97
N VAL A 222 -2.91 6.28 8.86
CA VAL A 222 -1.83 5.78 9.70
C VAL A 222 -2.44 5.32 11.01
N VAL A 223 -2.28 4.04 11.33
CA VAL A 223 -2.80 3.44 12.55
C VAL A 223 -1.66 2.90 13.39
N HIS A 224 -1.51 3.43 14.59
CA HIS A 224 -0.70 2.82 15.64
C HIS A 224 -1.65 2.05 16.56
N ALA A 225 -1.47 0.73 16.69
CA ALA A 225 -2.34 -0.13 17.47
C ALA A 225 -1.57 -0.91 18.56
N TRP A 226 -2.27 -1.24 19.64
CA TRP A 226 -1.76 -1.98 20.79
C TRP A 226 -2.63 -3.21 21.04
N LYS A 227 -2.00 -4.33 21.40
CA LYS A 227 -2.67 -5.57 21.79
C LYS A 227 -2.82 -5.71 23.30
#